data_AF-A0A838N2J7-F1
#
_entry.id   AF-A0A838N2J7-F1
#
_cell.length_a   1.000
_cell.length_b   1.000
_cell.length_c   1.000
_cell.angle_alpha   90.00
_cell.angle_beta   90.00
_cell.angle_gamma   90.00
#
_symmetry.space_group_name_H-M   'P 1'
#
loop_
_entity.id
_entity.type
_entity.pdbx_description
1 polymer ?
#
loop_
_entity_poly.entity_id
_entity_poly.type
_entity_poly.pdbx_seq_one_letter_code
_entity_poly.pdbx_strand_id
1 'polypeptide(L)'
;MSVILNSPLYGREGAVKLNDGRTLAGDVEEANGNVNVTIHGIKTVLSRADVKSIDYDVDAETEFKDRLAKLEGDDATGRIELARWAFEKEEYTLAKTAVDEALKIDPNNADAVTMRATVQSQMRLKKLKAGATTRAGESATRSSTTPSTQPATAADATQPATTTAARPVLTPDDINTIRQAELQADDVQVRLQFANDVKKRFATQQNMTVPQLNAFAPLAQAMKILEQGDDAMKKDVRILSDPQSLFEFRRNVQPGVIAGCGTTGCHGGGSGVGGLRILNPADNDAAVYTNFYLIQSYRKQRPGGNAVFGGGDLRLIDRTHPEDSLLLSYGLPVNVAKYDHPKVQAWKPSFRGMQDANYGRLSEWITSSLTPTEPEYGITFEGGPTTRPVDNPGESTPGREPSLDQPAPVE
;
A
#
# COMPACT_ATOMS: atom_id res chain seq x y z
N MET A 1 -25.52 -42.97 42.84
CA MET A 1 -25.18 -42.51 41.48
C MET A 1 -24.23 -41.33 41.62
N SER A 2 -22.92 -41.58 41.62
CA SER A 2 -21.91 -40.52 41.53
C SER A 2 -21.33 -40.58 40.13
N VAL A 3 -21.67 -39.58 39.32
CA VAL A 3 -21.15 -39.41 37.97
C VAL A 3 -19.70 -38.95 38.11
N ILE A 4 -18.76 -39.85 37.82
CA ILE A 4 -17.35 -39.50 37.61
C ILE A 4 -17.30 -38.79 36.26
N LEU A 5 -17.17 -37.46 36.28
CA LEU A 5 -16.81 -36.68 35.11
C LEU A 5 -15.35 -37.02 34.75
N ASN A 6 -15.18 -37.99 33.85
CA ASN A 6 -13.93 -38.12 33.09
C ASN A 6 -13.84 -36.92 32.15
N SER A 7 -13.10 -35.90 32.55
CA SER A 7 -12.61 -34.89 31.61
C SER A 7 -11.67 -35.61 30.63
N PRO A 8 -11.91 -35.56 29.30
CA PRO A 8 -10.90 -35.98 28.36
C PRO A 8 -9.68 -35.06 28.52
N LEU A 9 -8.53 -35.64 28.87
CA LEU A 9 -7.23 -34.98 28.83
C LEU A 9 -6.94 -34.69 27.35
N TYR A 10 -7.29 -33.50 26.89
CA TYR A 10 -6.88 -33.01 25.59
C TYR A 10 -5.34 -32.88 25.60
N GLY A 11 -4.67 -33.56 24.67
CA GLY A 11 -3.25 -33.33 24.41
C GLY A 11 -3.02 -31.85 24.11
N ARG A 12 -1.94 -31.29 24.64
CA ARG A 12 -1.59 -29.88 24.46
C ARG A 12 -0.54 -29.77 23.37
N GLU A 13 -0.78 -28.95 22.36
CA GLU A 13 0.22 -28.70 21.32
C GLU A 13 1.52 -28.17 21.96
N GLY A 14 2.65 -28.75 21.56
CA GLY A 14 3.94 -28.39 22.13
C GLY A 14 5.10 -29.13 21.49
N ALA A 15 6.30 -28.76 21.93
CA ALA A 15 7.56 -29.36 21.46
C ALA A 15 8.26 -30.09 22.60
N VAL A 16 8.51 -31.38 22.41
CA VAL A 16 9.28 -32.22 23.32
C VAL A 16 10.72 -32.30 22.83
N LYS A 17 11.67 -31.80 23.62
CA LYS A 17 13.11 -31.95 23.37
C LYS A 17 13.62 -33.18 24.09
N LEU A 18 14.27 -34.08 23.38
CA LEU A 18 14.86 -35.30 23.91
C LEU A 18 16.32 -35.08 24.34
N ASN A 19 16.81 -35.94 25.22
CA ASN A 19 18.20 -35.92 25.68
C ASN A 19 19.21 -36.19 24.56
N ASP A 20 18.79 -36.85 23.49
CA ASP A 20 19.60 -37.12 22.29
C ASP A 20 19.66 -35.93 21.30
N GLY A 21 19.01 -34.81 21.63
CA GLY A 21 18.98 -33.59 20.81
C GLY A 21 17.85 -33.53 19.77
N ARG A 22 17.03 -34.57 19.62
CA ARG A 22 15.85 -34.54 18.74
C ARG A 22 14.73 -33.70 19.36
N THR A 23 13.93 -33.07 18.52
CA THR A 23 12.72 -32.33 18.92
C THR A 23 11.52 -32.90 18.20
N LEU A 24 10.45 -33.20 18.95
CA LEU A 24 9.19 -33.73 18.46
C LEU A 24 8.09 -32.71 18.73
N ALA A 25 7.48 -32.17 17.68
CA ALA A 25 6.40 -31.19 17.76
C ALA A 25 5.06 -31.85 17.40
N GLY A 26 4.05 -31.69 18.26
CA GLY A 26 2.72 -32.27 18.09
C GLY A 26 1.88 -32.17 19.36
N ASP A 27 0.77 -32.91 19.43
CA ASP A 27 -0.06 -32.95 20.64
C ASP A 27 0.63 -33.74 21.74
N VAL A 28 1.01 -33.07 22.82
CA VAL A 28 1.72 -33.63 23.97
C VAL A 28 0.75 -33.95 25.11
N GLU A 29 0.72 -35.20 25.53
CA GLU A 29 -0.04 -35.70 26.67
C GLU A 29 0.93 -36.36 27.67
N GLU A 30 1.02 -35.81 28.89
CA GLU A 30 1.74 -36.46 29.99
C GLU A 30 0.78 -37.39 30.75
N ALA A 31 1.04 -38.70 30.69
CA ALA A 31 0.24 -39.69 31.40
C ALA A 31 1.11 -40.85 31.90
N ASN A 32 0.88 -41.28 33.13
CA ASN A 32 1.50 -42.48 33.73
C ASN A 32 3.04 -42.51 33.65
N GLY A 33 3.70 -41.36 33.83
CA GLY A 33 5.17 -41.26 33.78
C GLY A 33 5.77 -41.29 32.37
N ASN A 34 4.93 -41.26 31.33
CA ASN A 34 5.33 -41.17 29.93
C ASN A 34 4.82 -39.87 29.30
N VAL A 35 5.50 -39.45 28.24
CA VAL A 35 5.14 -38.30 27.41
C VAL A 35 4.70 -38.84 26.06
N ASN A 36 3.42 -38.72 25.75
CA ASN A 36 2.87 -39.12 24.46
C ASN A 36 2.86 -37.92 23.52
N VAL A 37 3.46 -38.04 22.34
CA VAL A 37 3.44 -37.00 21.30
C VAL A 37 2.72 -37.53 20.07
N THR A 38 1.65 -36.85 19.64
CA THR A 38 0.92 -37.22 18.42
C THR A 38 1.33 -36.31 17.28
N ILE A 39 1.93 -36.87 16.22
CA ILE A 39 2.40 -36.13 15.04
C ILE A 39 1.66 -36.69 13.83
N HIS A 40 0.86 -35.86 13.14
CA HIS A 40 0.05 -36.28 11.98
C HIS A 40 -0.79 -37.56 12.23
N GLY A 41 -1.35 -37.70 13.44
CA GLY A 41 -2.17 -38.85 13.84
C GLY A 41 -1.38 -40.09 14.31
N ILE A 42 -0.04 -40.04 14.32
CA ILE A 42 0.81 -41.11 14.84
C ILE A 42 1.19 -40.81 16.30
N LYS A 43 0.73 -41.65 17.24
CA LYS A 43 1.06 -41.53 18.67
C LYS A 43 2.42 -42.14 18.97
N THR A 44 3.37 -41.33 19.42
CA THR A 44 4.70 -41.73 19.86
C THR A 44 4.77 -41.67 21.38
N VAL A 45 5.11 -42.78 22.04
CA VAL A 45 5.25 -42.84 23.51
C VAL A 45 6.72 -42.70 23.88
N LEU A 46 7.04 -41.70 24.71
CA LEU A 46 8.39 -41.40 25.17
C LEU A 46 8.47 -41.61 26.68
N SER A 47 9.55 -42.22 27.16
CA SER A 47 9.83 -42.27 28.59
C SER A 47 10.18 -40.87 29.10
N ARG A 48 9.69 -40.48 30.29
CA ARG A 48 10.05 -39.18 30.88
C ARG A 48 11.56 -39.03 31.09
N ALA A 49 12.29 -40.13 31.28
CA ALA A 49 13.74 -40.14 31.43
C ALA A 49 14.49 -39.72 30.15
N ASP A 50 13.86 -39.87 28.99
CA ASP A 50 14.46 -39.52 27.69
C ASP A 50 14.15 -38.06 27.29
N VAL A 51 13.26 -37.39 28.02
CA VAL A 51 12.81 -36.03 27.74
C VAL A 51 13.64 -35.02 28.52
N LYS A 52 14.31 -34.13 27.78
CA LYS A 52 15.10 -33.02 28.32
C LYS A 52 14.23 -31.86 28.78
N SER A 53 13.28 -31.45 27.95
CA SER A 53 12.31 -30.40 28.27
C SER A 53 11.04 -30.56 27.44
N ILE A 54 9.92 -30.06 27.97
CA ILE A 54 8.66 -29.96 27.24
C ILE A 54 8.35 -28.47 27.19
N ASP A 55 8.35 -27.90 26.00
CA ASP A 55 7.91 -26.54 25.74
C ASP A 55 6.44 -26.64 25.33
N TYR A 56 5.54 -26.38 26.29
CA TYR A 56 4.12 -26.24 25.98
C TYR A 56 3.92 -24.88 25.31
N ASP A 57 3.29 -24.88 24.15
CA ASP A 57 2.67 -23.65 23.66
C ASP A 57 1.52 -23.38 24.64
N VAL A 58 1.75 -22.49 25.60
CA VAL A 58 0.69 -22.04 26.50
C VAL A 58 -0.37 -21.47 25.59
N ASP A 59 -1.57 -22.08 25.62
CA ASP A 59 -2.71 -21.63 24.83
C ASP A 59 -2.86 -20.12 25.02
N ALA A 60 -2.55 -19.40 23.94
CA ALA A 60 -2.48 -17.95 23.96
C ALA A 60 -3.86 -17.37 24.33
N GLU A 61 -4.94 -18.10 24.12
CA GLU A 61 -6.28 -17.71 24.56
C GLU A 61 -6.43 -17.78 26.09
N THR A 62 -5.87 -18.80 26.75
CA THR A 62 -5.88 -18.91 28.21
C THR A 62 -5.04 -17.80 28.85
N GLU A 63 -3.81 -17.57 28.35
CA GLU A 63 -2.96 -16.50 28.88
C GLU A 63 -3.56 -15.10 28.60
N PHE A 64 -4.25 -14.93 27.47
CA PHE A 64 -5.00 -13.72 27.16
C PHE A 64 -6.11 -13.45 28.18
N LYS A 65 -6.92 -14.46 28.51
CA LYS A 65 -8.00 -14.35 29.51
C LYS A 65 -7.46 -14.04 30.90
N ASP A 66 -6.37 -14.67 31.30
CA ASP A 66 -5.73 -14.43 32.60
C ASP A 66 -5.15 -13.00 32.71
N ARG A 67 -4.61 -12.48 31.61
CA ARG A 67 -4.13 -11.10 31.55
C ARG A 67 -5.30 -10.11 31.55
N LEU A 68 -6.35 -10.37 30.77
CA LEU A 68 -7.56 -9.55 30.73
C LEU A 68 -8.25 -9.46 32.10
N ALA A 69 -8.32 -10.58 32.83
CA ALA A 69 -8.95 -10.65 34.15
C ALA A 69 -8.22 -9.84 35.23
N LYS A 70 -6.96 -9.46 34.98
CA LYS A 70 -6.15 -8.62 35.89
C LYS A 70 -6.27 -7.13 35.57
N LEU A 71 -6.91 -6.76 34.47
CA LEU A 71 -7.12 -5.37 34.08
C LEU A 71 -8.43 -4.84 34.65
N GLU A 72 -8.46 -3.55 34.97
CA GLU A 72 -9.70 -2.87 35.35
C GLU A 72 -10.61 -2.65 34.12
N GLY A 73 -11.92 -2.50 34.36
CA GLY A 73 -12.93 -2.45 33.29
C GLY A 73 -12.80 -1.25 32.34
N ASP A 74 -12.15 -0.19 32.81
CA ASP A 74 -11.88 1.10 32.15
C ASP A 74 -10.39 1.34 31.89
N ASP A 75 -9.54 0.31 32.01
CA ASP A 75 -8.12 0.44 31.69
C ASP A 75 -7.85 0.32 30.18
N ALA A 76 -8.01 1.45 29.47
CA ALA A 76 -7.73 1.53 28.03
C ALA A 76 -6.25 1.19 27.71
N THR A 77 -5.32 1.65 28.56
CA THR A 77 -3.88 1.45 28.37
C THR A 77 -3.51 -0.02 28.50
N GLY A 78 -3.97 -0.69 29.55
CA GLY A 78 -3.75 -2.12 29.76
C GLY A 78 -4.37 -2.97 28.65
N ARG A 79 -5.52 -2.57 28.10
CA ARG A 79 -6.10 -3.26 26.92
C ARG A 79 -5.26 -3.10 25.65
N ILE A 80 -4.60 -1.95 25.45
CA ILE A 80 -3.66 -1.76 24.33
C ILE A 80 -2.41 -2.63 24.53
N GLU A 81 -1.88 -2.72 25.75
CA GLU A 81 -0.74 -3.59 26.06
C GLU A 81 -1.08 -5.07 25.87
N LEU A 82 -2.27 -5.50 26.27
CA LEU A 82 -2.77 -6.85 26.02
C LEU A 82 -2.89 -7.14 24.51
N ALA A 83 -3.36 -6.16 23.73
CA ALA A 83 -3.41 -6.27 22.28
C ALA A 83 -2.02 -6.43 21.67
N ARG A 84 -1.01 -5.70 22.19
CA ARG A 84 0.38 -5.80 21.74
C ARG A 84 0.98 -7.17 22.04
N TRP A 85 0.77 -7.68 23.25
CA TRP A 85 1.18 -9.03 23.63
C TRP A 85 0.56 -10.09 22.71
N ALA A 86 -0.75 -10.02 22.45
CA ALA A 86 -1.43 -10.97 21.56
C ALA A 86 -0.93 -10.85 20.11
N PHE A 87 -0.60 -9.64 19.65
CA PHE A 87 -0.02 -9.41 18.34
C PHE A 87 1.39 -10.01 18.19
N GLU A 88 2.23 -9.90 19.22
CA GLU A 88 3.57 -10.52 19.27
C GLU A 88 3.50 -12.05 19.25
N LYS A 89 2.41 -12.62 19.75
CA LYS A 89 2.11 -14.06 19.66
C LYS A 89 1.46 -14.47 18.33
N GLU A 90 1.35 -13.55 17.37
CA GLU A 90 0.64 -13.73 16.09
C GLU A 90 -0.85 -14.09 16.21
N GLU A 91 -1.44 -13.88 17.39
CA GLU A 91 -2.85 -14.09 17.70
C GLU A 91 -3.67 -12.86 17.34
N TYR A 92 -3.75 -12.58 16.05
CA TYR A 92 -4.35 -11.35 15.53
C TYR A 92 -5.84 -11.20 15.86
N THR A 93 -6.57 -12.31 16.06
CA THR A 93 -7.98 -12.26 16.49
C THR A 93 -8.10 -11.76 17.93
N LEU A 94 -7.25 -12.25 18.84
CA LEU A 94 -7.22 -11.82 20.24
C LEU A 94 -6.72 -10.36 20.35
N ALA A 95 -5.69 -10.01 19.59
CA ALA A 95 -5.20 -8.64 19.49
C ALA A 95 -6.28 -7.65 19.04
N LYS A 96 -7.12 -8.06 18.06
CA LYS A 96 -8.25 -7.26 17.58
C LYS A 96 -9.30 -7.06 18.67
N THR A 97 -9.63 -8.11 19.43
CA THR A 97 -10.60 -8.02 20.52
C THR A 97 -10.14 -7.01 21.57
N ALA A 98 -8.90 -7.12 22.06
CA ALA A 98 -8.36 -6.22 23.07
C ALA A 98 -8.33 -4.74 22.61
N VAL A 99 -7.92 -4.47 21.37
CA VAL A 99 -7.85 -3.09 20.87
C VAL A 99 -9.23 -2.49 20.58
N ASP A 100 -10.20 -3.29 20.12
CA ASP A 100 -11.59 -2.84 19.98
C ASP A 100 -12.21 -2.51 21.35
N GLU A 101 -11.86 -3.27 22.39
CA GLU A 101 -12.27 -3.00 23.76
C GLU A 101 -11.58 -1.77 24.37
N ALA A 102 -10.33 -1.49 24.02
CA ALA A 102 -9.66 -0.23 24.39
C ALA A 102 -10.37 0.99 23.77
N LEU A 103 -10.75 0.90 22.49
CA LEU A 103 -11.47 1.97 21.78
C LEU A 103 -12.91 2.17 22.26
N LYS A 104 -13.51 1.18 22.93
CA LYS A 104 -14.81 1.37 23.61
C LYS A 104 -14.67 2.22 24.88
N ILE A 105 -13.52 2.13 25.55
CA ILE A 105 -13.22 2.93 26.74
C ILE A 105 -12.82 4.35 26.31
N ASP A 106 -11.85 4.45 25.39
CA ASP A 106 -11.35 5.72 24.86
C ASP A 106 -11.37 5.71 23.32
N PRO A 107 -12.46 6.20 22.69
CA PRO A 107 -12.61 6.23 21.24
C PRO A 107 -11.57 7.08 20.51
N ASN A 108 -10.91 8.03 21.19
CA ASN A 108 -9.95 8.96 20.59
C ASN A 108 -8.50 8.58 20.89
N ASN A 109 -8.26 7.40 21.47
CA ASN A 109 -6.92 6.95 21.82
C ASN A 109 -6.06 6.68 20.57
N ALA A 110 -5.06 7.54 20.33
CA ALA A 110 -4.22 7.47 19.14
C ALA A 110 -3.46 6.12 19.03
N ASP A 111 -3.04 5.55 20.15
CA ASP A 111 -2.30 4.28 20.18
C ASP A 111 -3.22 3.10 19.86
N ALA A 112 -4.44 3.08 20.40
CA ALA A 112 -5.43 2.05 20.07
C ALA A 112 -5.87 2.11 18.60
N VAL A 113 -6.06 3.32 18.04
CA VAL A 113 -6.37 3.50 16.61
C VAL A 113 -5.26 2.95 15.74
N THR A 114 -4.01 3.28 16.05
CA THR A 114 -2.82 2.81 15.32
C THR A 114 -2.66 1.28 15.42
N MET A 115 -2.85 0.73 16.63
CA MET A 115 -2.73 -0.69 16.88
C MET A 115 -3.82 -1.48 16.13
N ARG A 116 -5.06 -0.98 16.10
CA ARG A 116 -6.17 -1.61 15.36
C ARG A 116 -5.88 -1.69 13.86
N ALA A 117 -5.36 -0.61 13.26
CA ALA A 117 -4.96 -0.61 11.86
C ALA A 117 -3.85 -1.64 11.56
N THR A 118 -2.90 -1.78 12.49
CA THR A 118 -1.79 -2.73 12.39
C THR A 118 -2.28 -4.19 12.45
N VAL A 119 -3.12 -4.52 13.44
CA VAL A 119 -3.74 -5.86 13.58
C VAL A 119 -4.55 -6.23 12.34
N GLN A 120 -5.39 -5.31 11.84
CA GLN A 120 -6.22 -5.56 10.65
C GLN A 120 -5.39 -5.81 9.39
N SER A 121 -4.28 -5.09 9.24
CA SER A 121 -3.35 -5.28 8.11
C SER A 121 -2.73 -6.67 8.14
N GLN A 122 -2.30 -7.15 9.32
CA GLN A 122 -1.75 -8.51 9.46
C GLN A 122 -2.79 -9.60 9.23
N MET A 123 -4.01 -9.44 9.75
CA MET A 123 -5.11 -10.39 9.47
C MET A 123 -5.39 -10.50 7.97
N ARG A 124 -5.36 -9.37 7.24
CA ARG A 124 -5.54 -9.35 5.78
C ARG A 124 -4.42 -10.09 5.06
N LEU A 125 -3.17 -9.86 5.45
CA LEU A 125 -2.01 -10.57 4.89
C LEU A 125 -2.06 -12.08 5.18
N LYS A 126 -2.42 -12.49 6.40
CA LYS A 126 -2.58 -13.91 6.79
C LYS A 126 -3.70 -14.56 5.97
N LYS A 127 -4.83 -13.88 5.74
CA LYS A 127 -5.94 -14.37 4.91
C LYS A 127 -5.55 -14.51 3.44
N LEU A 128 -4.80 -13.56 2.88
CA LEU A 128 -4.31 -13.63 1.50
C LEU A 128 -3.31 -14.78 1.32
N LYS A 129 -2.41 -15.00 2.30
CA LYS A 129 -1.49 -16.14 2.31
C LYS A 129 -2.26 -17.47 2.43
N ALA A 130 -3.21 -17.58 3.36
CA ALA A 130 -4.01 -18.80 3.55
C ALA A 130 -4.86 -19.15 2.31
N GLY A 131 -5.41 -18.14 1.61
CA GLY A 131 -6.15 -18.31 0.37
C GLY A 131 -5.28 -18.66 -0.85
N ALA A 132 -4.00 -18.31 -0.83
CA ALA A 132 -3.02 -18.74 -1.83
C ALA A 132 -2.60 -20.21 -1.63
N THR A 133 -2.52 -20.66 -0.38
CA THR A 133 -2.18 -22.06 -0.05
C THR A 133 -3.31 -23.04 -0.39
N THR A 134 -4.58 -22.63 -0.26
CA THR A 134 -5.73 -23.50 -0.61
C THR A 134 -5.98 -23.61 -2.12
N ARG A 135 -5.54 -22.63 -2.92
CA ARG A 135 -5.74 -22.64 -4.38
C ARG A 135 -4.64 -23.38 -5.16
N ALA A 136 -3.53 -23.73 -4.49
CA ALA A 136 -2.44 -24.52 -5.08
C ALA A 136 -2.62 -26.05 -4.93
N GLY A 137 -3.65 -26.51 -4.21
CA GLY A 137 -3.90 -27.93 -3.95
C GLY A 137 -4.97 -28.60 -4.82
N GLU A 138 -5.75 -27.83 -5.58
CA GLU A 138 -6.95 -28.36 -6.27
C GLU A 138 -7.05 -27.84 -7.71
N SER A 139 -6.10 -28.26 -8.55
CA SER A 139 -6.26 -28.22 -10.00
C SER A 139 -5.50 -29.35 -10.66
N ALA A 140 -5.98 -30.57 -10.42
CA ALA A 140 -5.69 -31.71 -11.28
C ALA A 140 -6.77 -32.79 -11.13
N THR A 141 -8.02 -32.54 -11.56
CA THR A 141 -8.78 -33.48 -12.43
C THR A 141 -10.21 -33.01 -12.77
N ARG A 142 -10.51 -33.14 -14.06
CA ARG A 142 -11.79 -33.49 -14.71
C ARG A 142 -12.83 -32.41 -15.04
N SER A 143 -13.00 -32.30 -16.36
CA SER A 143 -14.13 -31.81 -17.14
C SER A 143 -15.48 -32.49 -16.86
N SER A 144 -16.53 -31.83 -17.38
CA SER A 144 -17.95 -32.23 -17.53
C SER A 144 -18.72 -32.32 -16.21
N THR A 145 -19.82 -31.61 -15.99
CA THR A 145 -21.08 -31.65 -16.76
C THR A 145 -22.01 -30.54 -16.23
N THR A 146 -22.73 -29.84 -17.09
CA THR A 146 -23.88 -28.99 -16.71
C THR A 146 -25.03 -29.87 -16.20
N PRO A 147 -25.86 -29.41 -15.24
CA PRO A 147 -27.22 -29.09 -15.66
C PRO A 147 -27.80 -27.82 -15.03
N SER A 148 -28.65 -27.19 -15.84
CA SER A 148 -29.56 -26.09 -15.55
C SER A 148 -30.67 -26.49 -14.58
N THR A 149 -31.00 -25.62 -13.61
CA THR A 149 -32.39 -25.35 -13.17
C THR A 149 -32.52 -23.91 -12.66
N GLN A 150 -33.51 -23.20 -13.19
CA GLN A 150 -33.92 -21.80 -12.94
C GLN A 150 -34.89 -21.71 -11.72
N PRO A 151 -35.59 -20.58 -11.47
CA PRO A 151 -35.30 -19.45 -10.57
C PRO A 151 -36.15 -19.41 -9.28
N ALA A 152 -35.77 -18.59 -8.29
CA ALA A 152 -36.73 -18.07 -7.30
C ALA A 152 -36.35 -16.66 -6.81
N THR A 153 -37.41 -15.87 -6.71
CA THR A 153 -37.57 -14.43 -6.44
C THR A 153 -37.30 -13.98 -4.99
N ALA A 154 -36.76 -12.76 -4.88
CA ALA A 154 -36.93 -11.67 -3.92
C ALA A 154 -37.63 -11.88 -2.55
N ALA A 155 -36.99 -11.36 -1.48
CA ALA A 155 -37.48 -10.37 -0.48
C ALA A 155 -36.64 -10.50 0.80
N ASP A 156 -35.68 -9.61 1.04
CA ASP A 156 -35.79 -8.37 1.83
C ASP A 156 -35.67 -8.59 3.36
N ALA A 157 -34.56 -8.09 3.91
CA ALA A 157 -34.37 -7.78 5.33
C ALA A 157 -33.18 -6.81 5.48
N THR A 158 -33.46 -5.54 5.18
CA THR A 158 -33.04 -4.37 5.98
C THR A 158 -31.55 -4.26 6.35
N GLN A 159 -30.77 -3.66 5.46
CA GLN A 159 -29.51 -3.01 5.81
C GLN A 159 -29.71 -1.48 5.72
N PRO A 160 -29.47 -0.71 6.79
CA PRO A 160 -29.52 0.75 6.70
C PRO A 160 -28.39 1.24 5.78
N ALA A 161 -28.80 1.75 4.63
CA ALA A 161 -27.94 2.43 3.68
C ALA A 161 -27.39 3.72 4.30
N THR A 162 -26.08 3.76 4.50
CA THR A 162 -25.29 5.00 4.38
C THR A 162 -24.29 4.80 3.25
N THR A 163 -24.76 4.88 2.01
CA THR A 163 -23.92 4.95 0.82
C THR A 163 -23.22 6.30 0.77
N THR A 164 -22.13 6.47 1.51
CA THR A 164 -21.07 7.38 1.07
C THR A 164 -20.36 6.66 -0.06
N ALA A 165 -20.54 7.10 -1.31
CA ALA A 165 -19.80 6.55 -2.45
C ALA A 165 -18.30 6.51 -2.10
N ALA A 166 -17.69 5.33 -2.17
CA ALA A 166 -16.27 5.15 -1.92
C ALA A 166 -15.51 6.09 -2.86
N ARG A 167 -14.60 6.91 -2.31
CA ARG A 167 -13.81 7.85 -3.12
C ARG A 167 -12.98 7.05 -4.12
N PRO A 168 -12.93 7.45 -5.41
CA PRO A 168 -12.11 6.76 -6.38
C PRO A 168 -10.64 6.81 -5.94
N VAL A 169 -9.92 5.72 -6.17
CA VAL A 169 -8.50 5.56 -5.90
C VAL A 169 -7.84 4.84 -7.06
N LEU A 170 -6.54 5.08 -7.26
CA LEU A 170 -5.76 4.41 -8.31
C LEU A 170 -5.76 2.89 -8.15
N THR A 171 -5.75 2.19 -9.28
CA THR A 171 -5.64 0.74 -9.33
C THR A 171 -4.19 0.29 -9.07
N PRO A 172 -3.96 -1.00 -8.73
CA PRO A 172 -2.60 -1.52 -8.60
C PRO A 172 -1.72 -1.37 -9.85
N ASP A 173 -2.33 -1.42 -11.04
CA ASP A 173 -1.61 -1.23 -12.30
C ASP A 173 -1.23 0.24 -12.51
N ASP A 174 -2.11 1.18 -12.16
CA ASP A 174 -1.80 2.62 -12.18
C ASP A 174 -0.65 2.94 -11.21
N ILE A 175 -0.71 2.38 -10.00
CA ILE A 175 0.35 2.53 -8.98
C ILE A 175 1.69 2.01 -9.52
N ASN A 176 1.69 0.85 -10.18
CA ASN A 176 2.90 0.31 -10.79
C ASN A 176 3.40 1.20 -11.94
N THR A 177 2.49 1.81 -12.71
CA THR A 177 2.85 2.76 -13.78
C THR A 177 3.55 3.99 -13.20
N ILE A 178 3.05 4.54 -12.09
CA ILE A 178 3.73 5.62 -11.36
C ILE A 178 5.10 5.16 -10.86
N ARG A 179 5.20 3.99 -10.24
CA ARG A 179 6.48 3.45 -9.77
C ARG A 179 7.49 3.31 -10.91
N GLN A 180 7.06 2.87 -12.09
CA GLN A 180 7.92 2.72 -13.26
C GLN A 180 8.41 4.06 -13.78
N ALA A 181 7.52 5.04 -13.84
CA ALA A 181 7.82 6.39 -14.30
C ALA A 181 8.77 7.15 -13.35
N GLU A 182 8.70 6.85 -12.06
CA GLU A 182 9.52 7.48 -11.01
C GLU A 182 10.77 6.68 -10.63
N LEU A 183 11.02 5.55 -11.31
CA LEU A 183 12.19 4.71 -11.07
C LEU A 183 13.45 5.37 -11.62
N GLN A 184 14.47 5.51 -10.78
CA GLN A 184 15.76 6.10 -11.12
C GLN A 184 16.88 5.05 -11.11
N ALA A 185 18.01 5.39 -11.73
CA ALA A 185 19.13 4.44 -11.91
C ALA A 185 19.85 4.11 -10.58
N ASP A 186 19.72 4.96 -9.57
CA ASP A 186 20.31 4.84 -8.24
C ASP A 186 19.37 4.23 -7.19
N ASP A 187 18.15 3.83 -7.58
CA ASP A 187 17.15 3.12 -6.76
C ASP A 187 17.53 1.66 -6.47
N VAL A 188 18.76 1.43 -5.99
CA VAL A 188 19.35 0.09 -5.83
C VAL A 188 18.64 -0.79 -4.79
N GLN A 189 17.81 -0.21 -3.92
CA GLN A 189 17.04 -0.93 -2.89
C GLN A 189 15.66 -1.40 -3.36
N VAL A 190 15.26 -1.07 -4.60
CA VAL A 190 13.93 -1.41 -5.11
C VAL A 190 13.81 -2.90 -5.42
N ARG A 191 12.73 -3.51 -4.91
CA ARG A 191 12.37 -4.91 -5.20
C ARG A 191 11.57 -4.98 -6.49
N LEU A 192 11.99 -5.88 -7.37
CA LEU A 192 11.47 -6.03 -8.72
C LEU A 192 10.96 -7.46 -8.94
N GLN A 193 9.97 -7.58 -9.81
CA GLN A 193 9.49 -8.86 -10.33
C GLN A 193 9.31 -8.76 -11.83
N PHE A 194 9.81 -9.77 -12.54
CA PHE A 194 9.63 -9.93 -13.98
C PHE A 194 8.57 -11.03 -14.21
N ALA A 195 7.43 -10.66 -14.78
CA ALA A 195 6.32 -11.57 -15.06
C ALA A 195 6.32 -12.05 -16.52
N ASN A 196 5.51 -13.07 -16.82
CA ASN A 196 5.14 -13.48 -18.19
C ASN A 196 6.35 -13.59 -19.16
N ASP A 197 7.42 -14.22 -18.67
CA ASP A 197 8.70 -14.41 -19.39
C ASP A 197 9.23 -13.15 -20.08
N VAL A 198 8.97 -11.96 -19.50
CA VAL A 198 9.31 -10.67 -20.13
C VAL A 198 10.79 -10.57 -20.48
N LYS A 199 11.68 -11.13 -19.64
CA LYS A 199 13.13 -11.17 -19.91
C LYS A 199 13.46 -11.95 -21.19
N LYS A 200 12.75 -13.06 -21.44
CA LYS A 200 12.94 -13.86 -22.65
C LYS A 200 12.42 -13.12 -23.88
N ARG A 201 11.21 -12.55 -23.78
CA ARG A 201 10.60 -11.78 -24.88
C ARG A 201 11.44 -10.56 -25.25
N PHE A 202 11.90 -9.81 -24.25
CA PHE A 202 12.79 -8.67 -24.46
C PHE A 202 14.13 -9.07 -25.07
N ALA A 203 14.75 -10.15 -24.57
CA ALA A 203 16.00 -10.66 -25.13
C ALA A 203 15.84 -11.02 -26.62
N THR A 204 14.75 -11.70 -26.98
CA THR A 204 14.41 -11.99 -28.38
C THR A 204 14.23 -10.72 -29.21
N GLN A 205 13.50 -9.72 -28.70
CA GLN A 205 13.30 -8.44 -29.39
C GLN A 205 14.62 -7.71 -29.67
N GLN A 206 15.54 -7.73 -28.69
CA GLN A 206 16.82 -7.03 -28.77
C GLN A 206 17.94 -7.85 -29.45
N ASN A 207 17.61 -8.99 -30.07
CA ASN A 207 18.57 -9.92 -30.66
C ASN A 207 19.71 -10.32 -29.69
N MET A 208 19.38 -10.48 -28.40
CA MET A 208 20.31 -10.90 -27.36
C MET A 208 19.82 -12.19 -26.67
N THR A 209 20.72 -12.83 -25.94
CA THR A 209 20.40 -14.03 -25.16
C THR A 209 20.00 -13.66 -23.73
N VAL A 210 19.17 -14.50 -23.09
CA VAL A 210 18.79 -14.30 -21.67
C VAL A 210 20.01 -14.27 -20.73
N PRO A 211 21.07 -15.08 -20.91
CA PRO A 211 22.31 -14.93 -20.15
C PRO A 211 22.98 -13.57 -20.29
N GLN A 212 23.01 -12.98 -21.49
CA GLN A 212 23.53 -11.62 -21.69
C GLN A 212 22.70 -10.58 -20.94
N LEU A 213 21.37 -10.71 -20.95
CA LEU A 213 20.49 -9.84 -20.16
C LEU A 213 20.69 -10.03 -18.66
N ASN A 214 20.85 -11.27 -18.20
CA ASN A 214 21.07 -11.59 -16.78
C ASN A 214 22.44 -11.12 -16.25
N ALA A 215 23.38 -10.72 -17.14
CA ALA A 215 24.64 -10.12 -16.73
C ALA A 215 24.48 -8.69 -16.18
N PHE A 216 23.37 -8.02 -16.49
CA PHE A 216 23.03 -6.73 -15.89
C PHE A 216 22.42 -6.90 -14.49
N ALA A 217 22.59 -5.90 -13.62
CA ALA A 217 21.85 -5.85 -12.36
C ALA A 217 20.33 -5.84 -12.60
N PRO A 218 19.49 -6.38 -11.69
CA PRO A 218 18.04 -6.43 -11.87
C PRO A 218 17.40 -5.07 -12.20
N LEU A 219 17.85 -4.00 -11.55
CA LEU A 219 17.38 -2.64 -11.85
C LEU A 219 17.71 -2.23 -13.29
N ALA A 220 18.94 -2.47 -13.74
CA ALA A 220 19.34 -2.19 -15.11
C ALA A 220 18.59 -3.04 -16.15
N GLN A 221 18.22 -4.29 -15.81
CA GLN A 221 17.34 -5.11 -16.65
C GLN A 221 15.95 -4.48 -16.77
N ALA A 222 15.36 -4.05 -15.65
CA ALA A 222 14.06 -3.40 -15.62
C ALA A 222 14.05 -2.11 -16.43
N MET A 223 15.02 -1.22 -16.21
CA MET A 223 15.14 0.05 -16.95
C MET A 223 15.24 -0.16 -18.46
N LYS A 224 16.03 -1.14 -18.91
CA LYS A 224 16.14 -1.48 -20.34
C LYS A 224 14.80 -1.95 -20.92
N ILE A 225 14.06 -2.78 -20.20
CA ILE A 225 12.73 -3.25 -20.63
C ILE A 225 11.74 -2.07 -20.67
N LEU A 226 11.77 -1.18 -19.68
CA LEU A 226 10.88 -0.02 -19.61
C LEU A 226 11.15 1.00 -20.72
N GLU A 227 12.41 1.18 -21.11
CA GLU A 227 12.83 2.10 -22.17
C GLU A 227 12.59 1.53 -23.58
N GLN A 228 12.93 0.26 -23.81
CA GLN A 228 13.06 -0.32 -25.16
C GLN A 228 12.06 -1.45 -25.45
N GLY A 229 11.34 -1.93 -24.44
CA GLY A 229 10.29 -2.94 -24.60
C GLY A 229 8.98 -2.35 -25.12
N ASP A 230 8.13 -3.20 -25.66
CA ASP A 230 6.75 -2.83 -26.01
C ASP A 230 5.85 -2.64 -24.78
N ASP A 231 4.66 -2.08 -24.97
CA ASP A 231 3.73 -1.77 -23.85
C ASP A 231 3.30 -3.00 -23.04
N ALA A 232 3.25 -4.18 -23.67
CA ALA A 232 2.95 -5.41 -22.97
C ALA A 232 4.12 -5.83 -22.07
N MET A 233 5.36 -5.73 -22.56
CA MET A 233 6.56 -5.98 -21.77
C MET A 233 6.70 -5.02 -20.59
N LYS A 234 6.40 -3.73 -20.79
CA LYS A 234 6.43 -2.74 -19.70
C LYS A 234 5.49 -3.13 -18.56
N LYS A 235 4.27 -3.57 -18.86
CA LYS A 235 3.28 -4.03 -17.85
C LYS A 235 3.75 -5.25 -17.06
N ASP A 236 4.69 -6.03 -17.58
CA ASP A 236 5.22 -7.24 -16.94
C ASP A 236 6.44 -6.98 -16.06
N VAL A 237 6.93 -5.74 -15.97
CA VAL A 237 7.93 -5.30 -15.00
C VAL A 237 7.22 -4.75 -13.76
N ARG A 238 7.18 -5.50 -12.67
CA ARG A 238 6.49 -5.11 -11.44
C ARG A 238 7.45 -4.57 -10.39
N ILE A 239 7.17 -3.37 -9.89
CA ILE A 239 7.94 -2.71 -8.86
C ILE A 239 7.22 -2.91 -7.52
N LEU A 240 7.83 -3.72 -6.63
CA LEU A 240 7.24 -4.25 -5.40
C LEU A 240 7.57 -3.43 -4.14
N SER A 241 8.42 -2.40 -4.27
CA SER A 241 8.70 -1.43 -3.22
C SER A 241 8.83 -0.05 -3.83
N ASP A 242 8.61 0.98 -3.02
CA ASP A 242 8.61 2.36 -3.51
C ASP A 242 10.05 2.76 -3.96
N PRO A 243 10.21 3.36 -5.16
CA PRO A 243 11.39 4.18 -5.51
C PRO A 243 11.65 5.25 -4.45
N GLN A 244 12.89 5.74 -4.35
CA GLN A 244 13.31 6.67 -3.30
C GLN A 244 12.41 7.91 -3.23
N SER A 245 12.06 8.49 -4.38
CA SER A 245 11.18 9.66 -4.48
C SER A 245 9.80 9.43 -3.87
N LEU A 246 9.23 8.24 -4.08
CA LEU A 246 7.91 7.85 -3.58
C LEU A 246 7.95 7.43 -2.12
N PHE A 247 9.05 6.80 -1.69
CA PHE A 247 9.29 6.48 -0.30
C PHE A 247 9.36 7.76 0.55
N GLU A 248 10.12 8.76 0.09
CA GLU A 248 10.21 10.06 0.75
C GLU A 248 8.89 10.82 0.74
N PHE A 249 8.16 10.78 -0.39
CA PHE A 249 6.82 11.37 -0.45
C PHE A 249 5.94 10.80 0.67
N ARG A 250 5.85 9.48 0.76
CA ARG A 250 5.03 8.79 1.76
C ARG A 250 5.45 9.16 3.18
N ARG A 251 6.75 9.17 3.46
CA ARG A 251 7.27 9.29 4.83
C ARG A 251 7.35 10.73 5.33
N ASN A 252 7.70 11.67 4.46
CA ASN A 252 8.13 13.02 4.83
C ASN A 252 7.21 14.12 4.29
N VAL A 253 6.57 13.91 3.13
CA VAL A 253 5.77 14.95 2.47
C VAL A 253 4.27 14.77 2.75
N GLN A 254 3.73 13.59 2.47
CA GLN A 254 2.32 13.25 2.61
C GLN A 254 1.73 13.61 3.98
N PRO A 255 2.39 13.33 5.14
CA PRO A 255 1.83 13.72 6.43
C PRO A 255 1.65 15.23 6.57
N GLY A 256 2.59 16.02 6.06
CA GLY A 256 2.51 17.48 6.04
C GLY A 256 1.41 17.99 5.12
N VAL A 257 1.26 17.39 3.94
CA VAL A 257 0.18 17.72 2.98
C VAL A 257 -1.19 17.43 3.59
N ILE A 258 -1.36 16.28 4.25
CA ILE A 258 -2.63 15.91 4.89
C ILE A 258 -2.95 16.84 6.07
N ALA A 259 -1.97 17.11 6.93
CA ALA A 259 -2.17 17.94 8.11
C ALA A 259 -2.42 19.42 7.76
N GLY A 260 -1.71 19.94 6.75
CA GLY A 260 -1.79 21.35 6.35
C GLY A 260 -2.89 21.67 5.34
N CYS A 261 -3.11 20.78 4.36
CA CYS A 261 -3.99 21.04 3.21
C CYS A 261 -5.18 20.06 3.14
N GLY A 262 -4.96 18.79 3.51
CA GLY A 262 -5.90 17.69 3.38
C GLY A 262 -6.92 17.54 4.52
N THR A 263 -7.17 18.59 5.30
CA THR A 263 -8.21 18.55 6.35
C THR A 263 -9.61 18.62 5.74
N THR A 264 -10.62 18.10 6.47
CA THR A 264 -12.02 18.02 5.98
C THR A 264 -12.60 19.38 5.58
N GLY A 265 -12.17 20.47 6.23
CA GLY A 265 -12.60 21.84 5.92
C GLY A 265 -11.90 22.47 4.71
N CYS A 266 -10.84 21.84 4.19
CA CYS A 266 -10.05 22.33 3.07
C CYS A 266 -10.13 21.32 1.90
N HIS A 267 -9.03 20.65 1.56
CA HIS A 267 -8.98 19.74 0.41
C HIS A 267 -9.32 18.28 0.76
N GLY A 268 -9.48 17.94 2.04
CA GLY A 268 -9.85 16.59 2.52
C GLY A 268 -11.34 16.24 2.41
N GLY A 269 -12.19 17.24 2.16
CA GLY A 269 -13.64 17.13 2.15
C GLY A 269 -14.27 16.51 0.88
N GLY A 270 -15.59 16.63 0.76
CA GLY A 270 -16.41 16.00 -0.29
C GLY A 270 -16.02 16.41 -1.71
N SER A 271 -16.20 17.67 -2.08
CA SER A 271 -16.06 18.10 -3.48
C SER A 271 -14.64 18.50 -3.89
N GLY A 272 -13.70 18.61 -2.93
CA GLY A 272 -12.38 19.22 -3.14
C GLY A 272 -12.49 20.73 -3.42
N VAL A 273 -11.93 21.57 -2.55
CA VAL A 273 -11.94 23.02 -2.77
C VAL A 273 -10.96 23.36 -3.90
N GLY A 274 -11.37 24.26 -4.81
CA GLY A 274 -10.49 24.75 -5.89
C GLY A 274 -10.08 23.67 -6.91
N GLY A 275 -10.86 22.60 -7.03
CA GLY A 275 -10.61 21.51 -7.98
C GLY A 275 -9.52 20.53 -7.56
N LEU A 276 -8.97 20.68 -6.34
CA LEU A 276 -8.01 19.74 -5.73
C LEU A 276 -8.69 18.99 -4.59
N ARG A 277 -8.54 17.66 -4.60
CA ARG A 277 -9.02 16.77 -3.54
C ARG A 277 -7.87 15.95 -3.01
N ILE A 278 -7.69 15.94 -1.70
CA ILE A 278 -6.68 15.12 -1.02
C ILE A 278 -7.41 14.03 -0.24
N LEU A 279 -6.99 12.79 -0.38
CA LEU A 279 -7.52 11.67 0.37
C LEU A 279 -6.96 11.71 1.80
N ASN A 280 -7.86 11.63 2.76
CA ASN A 280 -7.57 11.61 4.19
C ASN A 280 -8.56 10.64 4.86
N PRO A 281 -8.09 9.60 5.57
CA PRO A 281 -6.67 9.22 5.75
C PRO A 281 -6.03 8.66 4.47
N ALA A 282 -4.70 8.73 4.38
CA ALA A 282 -3.92 8.05 3.35
C ALA A 282 -3.08 6.93 3.98
N ASP A 283 -3.77 5.96 4.57
CA ASP A 283 -3.21 4.86 5.35
C ASP A 283 -2.85 3.62 4.52
N ASN A 284 -3.09 3.67 3.20
CA ASN A 284 -2.85 2.57 2.27
C ASN A 284 -2.25 3.08 0.96
N ASP A 285 -1.63 2.17 0.20
CA ASP A 285 -0.95 2.48 -1.07
C ASP A 285 -1.87 3.21 -2.06
N ALA A 286 -3.10 2.74 -2.23
CA ALA A 286 -4.02 3.36 -3.18
C ALA A 286 -4.27 4.82 -2.83
N ALA A 287 -4.50 5.14 -1.56
CA ALA A 287 -4.70 6.52 -1.12
C ALA A 287 -3.42 7.38 -1.22
N VAL A 288 -2.26 6.82 -0.86
CA VAL A 288 -0.97 7.53 -0.94
C VAL A 288 -0.63 7.89 -2.38
N TYR A 289 -0.71 6.91 -3.28
CA TYR A 289 -0.38 7.10 -4.69
C TYR A 289 -1.41 7.97 -5.41
N THR A 290 -2.69 7.88 -5.02
CA THR A 290 -3.69 8.80 -5.55
C THR A 290 -3.37 10.23 -5.15
N ASN A 291 -3.01 10.50 -3.88
CA ASN A 291 -2.59 11.85 -3.48
C ASN A 291 -1.36 12.33 -4.25
N PHE A 292 -0.33 11.48 -4.39
CA PHE A 292 0.85 11.78 -5.19
C PHE A 292 0.44 12.18 -6.62
N TYR A 293 -0.35 11.35 -7.29
CA TYR A 293 -0.82 11.61 -8.65
C TYR A 293 -1.63 12.92 -8.75
N LEU A 294 -2.53 13.17 -7.80
CA LEU A 294 -3.37 14.37 -7.79
C LEU A 294 -2.54 15.65 -7.63
N ILE A 295 -1.50 15.63 -6.77
CA ILE A 295 -0.64 16.81 -6.59
C ILE A 295 0.30 17.02 -7.77
N GLN A 296 0.75 15.95 -8.41
CA GLN A 296 1.53 16.05 -9.64
C GLN A 296 0.68 16.62 -10.78
N SER A 297 -0.57 16.18 -10.89
CA SER A 297 -1.45 16.53 -12.03
C SER A 297 -2.13 17.89 -11.93
N TYR A 298 -2.11 18.54 -10.76
CA TYR A 298 -2.84 19.80 -10.58
C TYR A 298 -2.18 20.95 -11.36
N ARG A 299 -3.01 21.68 -12.10
CA ARG A 299 -2.64 22.89 -12.84
C ARG A 299 -3.51 24.07 -12.43
N LYS A 300 -3.06 25.29 -12.65
CA LYS A 300 -3.84 26.52 -12.50
C LYS A 300 -3.36 27.55 -13.50
N GLN A 301 -4.28 28.17 -14.22
CA GLN A 301 -3.93 29.26 -15.13
C GLN A 301 -3.18 30.37 -14.40
N ARG A 302 -2.08 30.83 -15.02
CA ARG A 302 -1.29 31.94 -14.50
C ARG A 302 -2.08 33.26 -14.65
N PRO A 303 -2.19 34.08 -13.58
CA PRO A 303 -2.83 35.39 -13.69
C PRO A 303 -2.13 36.26 -14.76
N GLY A 304 -2.89 36.80 -15.71
CA GLY A 304 -2.36 37.64 -16.79
C GLY A 304 -1.76 36.90 -17.99
N GLY A 305 -1.79 35.57 -18.02
CA GLY A 305 -1.35 34.77 -19.16
C GLY A 305 -2.36 34.76 -20.30
N ASN A 306 -2.33 35.76 -21.18
CA ASN A 306 -2.98 35.62 -22.49
C ASN A 306 -2.13 34.71 -23.38
N ALA A 307 -2.70 33.58 -23.78
CA ALA A 307 -2.07 32.48 -24.50
C ALA A 307 -1.79 32.78 -25.99
N VAL A 308 -1.14 33.91 -26.28
CA VAL A 308 -0.63 34.18 -27.64
C VAL A 308 0.87 33.87 -27.73
N PHE A 309 1.66 34.03 -26.66
CA PHE A 309 3.10 33.74 -26.67
C PHE A 309 3.67 33.23 -25.32
N GLY A 310 3.06 32.20 -24.70
CA GLY A 310 3.78 31.40 -23.69
C GLY A 310 3.50 31.67 -22.20
N GLY A 311 2.29 32.10 -21.82
CA GLY A 311 1.86 32.07 -20.42
C GLY A 311 1.42 30.66 -20.00
N GLY A 312 2.36 29.77 -19.65
CA GLY A 312 2.03 28.42 -19.18
C GLY A 312 1.29 28.38 -17.84
N ASP A 313 0.61 27.26 -17.56
CA ASP A 313 -0.06 27.02 -16.29
C ASP A 313 0.93 26.91 -15.11
N LEU A 314 0.52 27.40 -13.94
CA LEU A 314 1.18 27.11 -12.67
C LEU A 314 0.87 25.66 -12.27
N ARG A 315 1.88 24.97 -11.73
CA ARG A 315 1.75 23.58 -11.26
C ARG A 315 1.70 23.56 -9.73
N LEU A 316 1.00 22.58 -9.15
CA LEU A 316 1.06 22.39 -7.70
C LEU A 316 2.46 21.93 -7.27
N ILE A 317 3.04 21.00 -8.04
CA ILE A 317 4.44 20.63 -8.01
C ILE A 317 5.06 20.98 -9.36
N ASP A 318 5.91 22.00 -9.41
CA ASP A 318 6.71 22.33 -10.57
C ASP A 318 8.11 21.75 -10.39
N ARG A 319 8.42 20.66 -11.11
CA ARG A 319 9.72 20.00 -11.00
C ARG A 319 10.85 20.77 -11.69
N THR A 320 10.50 21.62 -12.65
CA THR A 320 11.47 22.39 -13.45
C THR A 320 11.86 23.69 -12.76
N HIS A 321 10.92 24.29 -12.04
CA HIS A 321 11.11 25.50 -11.24
C HIS A 321 10.49 25.26 -9.86
N PRO A 322 11.17 24.51 -8.96
CA PRO A 322 10.62 24.11 -7.67
C PRO A 322 10.06 25.27 -6.85
N GLU A 323 10.71 26.43 -6.88
CA GLU A 323 10.27 27.67 -6.22
C GLU A 323 8.93 28.22 -6.72
N ASP A 324 8.51 27.86 -7.93
CA ASP A 324 7.23 28.23 -8.53
C ASP A 324 6.10 27.25 -8.20
N SER A 325 6.41 26.15 -7.49
CA SER A 325 5.42 25.19 -7.02
C SER A 325 4.38 25.86 -6.13
N LEU A 326 3.09 25.75 -6.51
CA LEU A 326 2.01 26.30 -5.71
C LEU A 326 1.97 25.67 -4.31
N LEU A 327 2.39 24.40 -4.14
CA LEU A 327 2.35 23.74 -2.83
C LEU A 327 3.28 24.43 -1.82
N LEU A 328 4.44 24.92 -2.27
CA LEU A 328 5.36 25.70 -1.44
C LEU A 328 4.76 27.09 -1.14
N SER A 329 4.31 27.80 -2.19
CA SER A 329 3.77 29.16 -2.05
C SER A 329 2.51 29.21 -1.20
N TYR A 330 1.56 28.30 -1.42
CA TYR A 330 0.28 28.25 -0.70
C TYR A 330 0.41 27.78 0.75
N GLY A 331 1.53 27.16 1.12
CA GLY A 331 1.81 26.82 2.51
C GLY A 331 2.38 28.00 3.32
N LEU A 332 2.87 29.05 2.66
CA LEU A 332 3.52 30.19 3.30
C LEU A 332 2.53 31.26 3.80
N PRO A 333 2.92 32.11 4.77
CA PRO A 333 2.19 33.32 5.09
C PRO A 333 2.08 34.27 3.90
N VAL A 334 0.91 34.91 3.72
CA VAL A 334 0.59 35.79 2.57
C VAL A 334 1.56 36.97 2.37
N ASN A 335 2.25 37.40 3.41
CA ASN A 335 3.23 38.49 3.31
C ASN A 335 4.59 38.04 2.74
N VAL A 336 4.82 36.74 2.60
CA VAL A 336 6.06 36.18 2.03
C VAL A 336 5.80 35.21 0.87
N ALA A 337 4.56 34.78 0.66
CA ALA A 337 4.19 33.90 -0.44
C ALA A 337 4.32 34.63 -1.79
N LYS A 338 4.89 33.94 -2.80
CA LYS A 338 4.88 34.43 -4.19
C LYS A 338 3.48 34.38 -4.78
N TYR A 339 2.76 33.30 -4.48
CA TYR A 339 1.36 33.11 -4.85
C TYR A 339 0.54 32.87 -3.59
N ASP A 340 -0.44 33.74 -3.35
CA ASP A 340 -1.32 33.60 -2.19
C ASP A 340 -2.23 32.38 -2.34
N HIS A 341 -2.38 31.63 -1.24
CA HIS A 341 -3.46 30.66 -1.15
C HIS A 341 -4.81 31.40 -1.32
N PRO A 342 -5.75 30.86 -2.13
CA PRO A 342 -7.08 31.46 -2.28
C PRO A 342 -7.75 31.74 -0.94
N LYS A 343 -8.44 32.87 -0.82
CA LYS A 343 -9.12 33.26 0.42
C LYS A 343 -10.25 32.28 0.72
N VAL A 344 -10.06 31.46 1.75
CA VAL A 344 -11.06 30.54 2.29
C VAL A 344 -11.14 30.71 3.80
N GLN A 345 -12.29 30.40 4.37
CA GLN A 345 -12.52 30.56 5.80
C GLN A 345 -11.58 29.65 6.61
N ALA A 346 -11.03 30.18 7.71
CA ALA A 346 -10.18 29.44 8.65
C ALA A 346 -8.87 28.85 8.07
N TRP A 347 -8.43 29.29 6.88
CA TRP A 347 -7.12 28.95 6.37
C TRP A 347 -6.01 29.52 7.26
N LYS A 348 -4.96 28.73 7.47
CA LYS A 348 -3.74 29.13 8.18
C LYS A 348 -2.53 28.64 7.38
N PRO A 349 -1.41 29.39 7.39
CA PRO A 349 -0.16 28.92 6.79
C PRO A 349 0.27 27.59 7.39
N SER A 350 0.71 26.67 6.52
CA SER A 350 1.29 25.38 6.93
C SER A 350 2.77 25.51 7.31
N PHE A 351 3.44 26.55 6.83
CA PHE A 351 4.83 26.88 7.13
C PHE A 351 4.92 28.20 7.88
N ARG A 352 5.93 28.33 8.74
CA ARG A 352 6.24 29.60 9.41
C ARG A 352 6.92 30.61 8.47
N GLY A 353 7.52 30.13 7.39
CA GLY A 353 8.27 30.91 6.40
C GLY A 353 9.17 29.99 5.56
N MET A 354 9.98 30.57 4.68
CA MET A 354 10.89 29.80 3.81
C MET A 354 12.01 29.07 4.56
N GLN A 355 12.29 29.47 5.82
CA GLN A 355 13.28 28.82 6.69
C GLN A 355 12.68 27.69 7.55
N ASP A 356 11.39 27.39 7.39
CA ASP A 356 10.74 26.29 8.10
C ASP A 356 11.31 24.94 7.65
N ALA A 357 11.62 24.05 8.59
CA ALA A 357 12.16 22.74 8.26
C ALA A 357 11.22 21.90 7.37
N ASN A 358 9.90 22.07 7.48
CA ASN A 358 8.94 21.41 6.61
C ASN A 358 8.93 22.00 5.19
N TYR A 359 9.13 23.32 5.08
CA TYR A 359 9.29 23.98 3.77
C TYR A 359 10.55 23.45 3.09
N GLY A 360 11.68 23.42 3.81
CA GLY A 360 12.94 22.90 3.30
C GLY A 360 12.84 21.44 2.86
N ARG A 361 12.21 20.57 3.65
CA ARG A 361 11.99 19.16 3.28
C ARG A 361 11.11 18.99 2.04
N LEU A 362 10.05 19.78 1.90
CA LEU A 362 9.21 19.73 0.71
C LEU A 362 9.99 20.24 -0.52
N SER A 363 10.72 21.35 -0.38
CA SER A 363 11.55 21.91 -1.45
C SER A 363 12.61 20.91 -1.90
N GLU A 364 13.34 20.31 -0.96
CA GLU A 364 14.38 19.31 -1.23
C GLU A 364 13.84 18.09 -1.96
N TRP A 365 12.67 17.60 -1.54
CA TRP A 365 12.02 16.48 -2.23
C TRP A 365 11.67 16.80 -3.68
N ILE A 366 11.18 18.02 -3.96
CA ILE A 366 10.88 18.45 -5.33
C ILE A 366 12.17 18.59 -6.16
N THR A 367 13.24 19.15 -5.58
CA THR A 367 14.49 19.46 -6.30
C THR A 367 15.37 18.25 -6.52
N SER A 368 15.45 17.35 -5.54
CA SER A 368 16.53 16.37 -5.43
C SER A 368 16.04 14.93 -5.54
N SER A 369 14.77 14.68 -5.22
CA SER A 369 14.23 13.32 -5.18
C SER A 369 13.37 13.03 -6.41
N LEU A 370 12.60 13.99 -6.91
CA LEU A 370 11.83 13.82 -8.14
C LEU A 370 12.72 13.95 -9.38
N THR A 371 12.35 13.24 -10.45
CA THR A 371 12.96 13.47 -11.76
C THR A 371 12.63 14.89 -12.26
N PRO A 372 13.59 15.66 -12.82
CA PRO A 372 13.34 17.07 -13.19
C PRO A 372 12.24 17.26 -14.23
N THR A 373 12.06 16.28 -15.10
CA THR A 373 10.96 16.28 -16.09
C THR A 373 9.82 15.44 -15.52
N GLU A 374 8.64 16.05 -15.43
CA GLU A 374 7.44 15.32 -15.01
C GLU A 374 7.09 14.25 -16.04
N PRO A 375 7.01 12.97 -15.64
CA PRO A 375 6.65 11.91 -16.55
C PRO A 375 5.15 11.92 -16.86
N GLU A 376 4.82 11.59 -18.10
CA GLU A 376 3.44 11.32 -18.51
C GLU A 376 3.03 9.94 -18.01
N TYR A 377 2.16 9.87 -17.00
CA TYR A 377 1.73 8.57 -16.46
C TYR A 377 0.73 7.84 -17.35
N GLY A 378 0.03 8.53 -18.26
CA GLY A 378 -0.98 7.92 -19.14
C GLY A 378 -2.19 7.33 -18.39
N ILE A 379 -2.44 7.78 -17.16
CA ILE A 379 -3.53 7.29 -16.32
C ILE A 379 -4.80 8.10 -16.58
N THR A 380 -5.90 7.41 -16.84
CA THR A 380 -7.25 7.99 -16.83
C THR A 380 -7.88 7.76 -15.46
N PHE A 381 -7.99 8.82 -14.66
CA PHE A 381 -8.48 8.72 -13.28
C PHE A 381 -9.79 9.51 -13.09
N GLU A 382 -10.87 8.80 -12.82
CA GLU A 382 -12.14 9.41 -12.40
C GLU A 382 -11.94 10.06 -11.03
N GLY A 383 -12.05 11.38 -10.96
CA GLY A 383 -11.75 12.15 -9.74
C GLY A 383 -10.38 12.83 -9.73
N GLY A 384 -9.70 12.90 -10.88
CA GLY A 384 -8.54 13.77 -11.09
C GLY A 384 -8.84 15.26 -10.83
N PRO A 385 -7.82 16.11 -10.74
CA PRO A 385 -8.04 17.54 -10.56
C PRO A 385 -8.83 18.09 -11.75
N THR A 386 -9.92 18.79 -11.48
CA THR A 386 -10.76 19.41 -12.54
C THR A 386 -10.04 20.50 -13.34
N THR A 387 -8.83 20.86 -12.91
CA THR A 387 -7.97 21.83 -13.56
C THR A 387 -7.01 21.23 -14.58
N ARG A 388 -6.99 19.89 -14.74
CA ARG A 388 -6.24 19.26 -15.82
C ARG A 388 -6.80 19.75 -17.17
N PRO A 389 -5.96 20.16 -18.13
CA PRO A 389 -6.42 20.32 -19.51
C PRO A 389 -7.12 19.03 -19.93
N VAL A 390 -8.31 19.14 -20.52
CA VAL A 390 -8.98 17.99 -21.09
C VAL A 390 -8.07 17.47 -22.20
N ASP A 391 -7.57 16.24 -22.09
CA ASP A 391 -6.87 15.62 -23.20
C ASP A 391 -7.86 15.55 -24.35
N ASN A 392 -7.68 16.39 -25.37
CA ASN A 392 -8.42 16.24 -26.60
C ASN A 392 -7.95 14.93 -27.24
N PRO A 393 -8.82 13.92 -27.45
CA PRO A 393 -8.46 12.69 -28.14
C PRO A 393 -8.38 12.93 -29.66
N GLY A 394 -7.55 13.90 -30.07
CA GLY A 394 -7.55 14.43 -31.43
C GLY A 394 -6.21 14.98 -31.91
N GLU A 395 -5.13 14.95 -31.12
CA GLU A 395 -3.81 15.31 -31.62
C GLU A 395 -3.01 14.04 -31.94
N SER A 396 -3.43 13.44 -33.05
CA SER A 396 -2.59 12.52 -33.80
C SER A 396 -1.35 13.28 -34.26
N THR A 397 -0.18 12.68 -33.98
CA THR A 397 1.10 12.80 -34.70
C THR A 397 1.12 13.87 -35.80
N PRO A 398 2.03 14.87 -35.76
CA PRO A 398 2.25 15.72 -36.92
C PRO A 398 2.72 14.82 -38.07
N GLY A 399 1.83 14.64 -39.04
CA GLY A 399 2.13 14.02 -40.30
C GLY A 399 3.30 14.75 -40.93
N ARG A 400 4.35 13.98 -41.22
CA ARG A 400 5.40 14.24 -42.20
C ARG A 400 4.98 15.33 -43.21
N GLU A 401 5.61 16.49 -43.10
CA GLU A 401 5.47 17.55 -44.10
C GLU A 401 5.78 16.99 -45.51
N PRO A 402 4.95 17.32 -46.52
CA PRO A 402 5.30 17.02 -47.90
C PRO A 402 6.51 17.86 -48.31
N SER A 403 7.54 17.16 -48.79
CA SER A 403 8.74 17.70 -49.43
C SER A 403 8.39 18.85 -50.37
N LEU A 404 8.89 20.05 -50.07
CA LEU A 404 8.93 21.16 -51.01
C LEU A 404 9.88 20.80 -52.17
N ASP A 405 9.40 21.11 -53.38
CA ASP A 405 10.09 20.99 -54.65
C ASP A 405 11.53 21.54 -54.62
N GLN A 406 12.47 20.73 -55.11
CA GLN A 406 13.72 21.23 -55.68
C GLN A 406 13.43 21.76 -57.10
N PRO A 407 13.88 22.97 -57.47
CA PRO A 407 13.90 23.36 -58.87
C PRO A 407 15.03 22.60 -59.60
N ALA A 408 14.70 22.11 -60.80
CA ALA A 408 15.59 21.46 -61.74
C ALA A 408 16.79 22.36 -62.14
N PRO A 409 17.94 21.77 -62.55
CA PRO A 409 19.11 22.54 -62.96
C PRO A 409 18.86 23.19 -64.33
N VAL A 410 19.29 24.44 -64.46
CA VAL A 410 19.43 25.15 -65.73
C VAL A 410 20.70 24.62 -66.43
N GLU A 411 20.60 24.47 -67.75
CA GLU A 411 21.59 23.93 -68.71
C GLU A 411 23.05 24.33 -68.48
#